data_AF-A0A345IS55-F1
#
_entry.id   AF-A0A345IS55-F1
#
_cell.length_a   1.000
_cell.length_b   1.000
_cell.length_c   1.000
_cell.angle_alpha   90.00
_cell.angle_beta   90.00
_cell.angle_gamma   90.00
#
_symmetry.space_group_name_H-M   'P 1'
#
loop_
_entity.id
_entity.type
_entity.pdbx_description
1 polymer ?
#
loop_
_entity_poly.entity_id
_entity_poly.type
_entity_poly.pdbx_seq_one_letter_code
_entity_poly.pdbx_strand_id
1 'polypeptide(L)'
;MRDHGPELLTLENNEPYLPSMLCAPTREAVSECLHRHWQVPTGSEENQQLLRRAISYNREEDIPVNGDSVLFGLQALAHYMEDPEEVYFVRSPKSFLGANGLKPQQIALFEDLVCAMMFHIKRQAENVLQTGIEQAVIGRPINFQGIGGEEANRQAQGILQRAAERAGFKAIEFQFEPVAAGLDFEATLSEEQTVLVVDIGGGTTDCSVLLMGPQWRDRADRQQSLLGHSGCRVGGNDLDIMLAFKQLMPLFGLGGETAKGIALPALPYWNAVATNDVPAQNDFYSAANGRVLRDLILDAAEPEKVKRLLKVYQQRLSYRLVRAAEESKIALSGQTAISAPLGFVQADLAESISQAQLADAISQPLMRIQEQVSAALASSQTAPQVIYLTGGSARSPLLRAALQQQLPGIPIVGGNDFGSVTAGLARWAQTLFR
;
A
#
# COMPACT_ATOMS: atom_id res chain seq x y z
N MET A 1 -3.36 14.83 20.72
CA MET A 1 -3.21 14.23 22.05
C MET A 1 -4.31 14.77 22.96
N ARG A 2 -5.05 13.90 23.64
CA ARG A 2 -5.99 14.25 24.73
C ARG A 2 -5.77 13.27 25.87
N ASP A 3 -5.88 13.73 27.12
CA ASP A 3 -5.77 12.90 28.33
C ASP A 3 -4.55 11.95 28.36
N HIS A 4 -3.37 12.48 28.00
CA HIS A 4 -2.09 11.74 27.93
C HIS A 4 -2.03 10.60 26.89
N GLY A 5 -2.99 10.52 25.97
CA GLY A 5 -3.04 9.54 24.89
C GLY A 5 -3.20 10.16 23.49
N PRO A 6 -2.83 9.41 22.44
CA PRO A 6 -3.21 9.74 21.08
C PRO A 6 -4.72 9.57 20.93
N GLU A 7 -5.38 10.61 20.40
CA GLU A 7 -6.78 10.55 19.99
C GLU A 7 -6.81 10.39 18.49
N LEU A 8 -7.44 9.31 18.02
CA LEU A 8 -7.63 9.06 16.59
C LEU A 8 -8.88 9.81 16.11
N LEU A 9 -8.71 10.68 15.12
CA LEU A 9 -9.82 11.43 14.53
C LEU A 9 -10.47 10.62 13.43
N THR A 10 -11.79 10.69 13.35
CA THR A 10 -12.57 10.10 12.26
C THR A 10 -12.20 10.74 10.91
N LEU A 11 -11.92 9.91 9.90
CA LEU A 11 -11.60 10.34 8.54
C LEU A 11 -12.66 9.89 7.53
N GLU A 12 -13.08 8.62 7.56
CA GLU A 12 -14.03 8.08 6.60
C GLU A 12 -14.98 7.07 7.25
N ASN A 13 -16.28 7.14 6.97
CA ASN A 13 -17.30 6.19 7.46
C ASN A 13 -17.25 5.89 8.97
N ASN A 14 -17.01 6.91 9.80
CA ASN A 14 -16.82 6.81 11.24
C ASN A 14 -15.55 6.06 11.70
N GLU A 15 -14.69 5.65 10.77
CA GLU A 15 -13.39 5.05 11.05
C GLU A 15 -12.28 6.12 11.03
N PRO A 16 -11.22 5.94 11.84
CA PRO A 16 -10.07 6.85 11.86
C PRO A 16 -9.06 6.59 10.73
N TYR A 17 -9.44 5.76 9.76
CA TYR A 17 -8.56 5.30 8.68
C TYR A 17 -9.13 5.73 7.33
N LEU A 18 -8.25 6.20 6.46
CA LEU A 18 -8.56 6.49 5.07
C LEU A 18 -7.74 5.53 4.19
N PRO A 19 -8.38 4.62 3.44
CA PRO A 19 -7.68 3.78 2.47
C PRO A 19 -6.88 4.65 1.49
N SER A 20 -5.67 4.20 1.16
CA SER A 20 -4.77 4.95 0.27
C SER A 20 -5.21 4.82 -1.18
N MET A 21 -6.30 5.49 -1.54
CA MET A 21 -6.95 5.43 -2.85
C MET A 21 -7.42 6.82 -3.25
N LEU A 22 -7.29 7.13 -4.53
CA LEU A 22 -7.78 8.35 -5.16
C LEU A 22 -8.39 8.00 -6.51
N CYS A 23 -9.50 8.65 -6.87
CA CYS A 23 -9.96 8.67 -8.25
C CYS A 23 -10.29 10.08 -8.71
N ALA A 24 -10.22 10.29 -10.02
CA ALA A 24 -10.60 11.51 -10.69
C ALA A 24 -11.10 11.17 -12.11
N PRO A 25 -11.83 12.08 -12.79
CA PRO A 25 -12.23 11.87 -14.19
C PRO A 25 -11.02 11.54 -15.08
N THR A 26 -9.93 12.29 -14.90
CA THR A 26 -8.67 12.05 -15.60
C THR A 26 -7.49 12.27 -14.66
N ARG A 27 -6.31 11.84 -15.12
CA ARG A 27 -5.04 12.08 -14.43
C ARG A 27 -4.77 13.58 -14.28
N GLU A 28 -5.08 14.36 -15.31
CA GLU A 28 -4.93 15.80 -15.38
C GLU A 28 -5.87 16.54 -14.43
N ALA A 29 -7.10 16.03 -14.23
CA ALA A 29 -8.08 16.61 -13.30
C ALA A 29 -7.54 16.70 -11.86
N VAL A 30 -6.63 15.82 -11.44
CA VAL A 30 -6.00 15.87 -10.12
C VAL A 30 -5.23 17.18 -9.92
N SER A 31 -4.31 17.50 -10.82
CA SER A 31 -3.49 18.71 -10.75
C SER A 31 -4.34 19.97 -10.88
N GLU A 32 -5.33 19.98 -11.78
CA GLU A 32 -6.22 21.13 -11.92
C GLU A 32 -7.09 21.36 -10.67
N CYS A 33 -7.68 20.31 -10.10
CA CYS A 33 -8.46 20.40 -8.87
C CYS A 33 -7.62 20.94 -7.70
N LEU A 34 -6.45 20.34 -7.47
CA LEU A 34 -5.53 20.71 -6.40
C LEU A 34 -5.16 22.20 -6.45
N HIS A 35 -4.83 22.70 -7.64
CA HIS A 35 -4.30 24.05 -7.78
C HIS A 35 -5.37 25.12 -7.99
N ARG A 36 -6.38 24.87 -8.84
CA ARG A 36 -7.40 25.87 -9.17
C ARG A 36 -8.55 25.92 -8.15
N HIS A 37 -8.95 24.76 -7.64
CA HIS A 37 -10.14 24.66 -6.79
C HIS A 37 -9.78 24.61 -5.31
N TRP A 38 -8.72 23.89 -4.94
CA TRP A 38 -8.24 23.87 -3.54
C TRP A 38 -7.18 24.93 -3.23
N GLN A 39 -6.73 25.68 -4.25
CA GLN A 39 -5.80 26.81 -4.12
C GLN A 39 -4.47 26.43 -3.46
N VAL A 40 -4.06 25.16 -3.57
CA VAL A 40 -2.74 24.70 -3.14
C VAL A 40 -1.70 25.27 -4.12
N PRO A 41 -0.59 25.87 -3.64
CA PRO A 41 0.43 26.41 -4.54
C PRO A 41 1.17 25.31 -5.31
N THR A 42 1.59 25.63 -6.53
CA THR A 42 2.54 24.79 -7.30
C THR A 42 3.92 24.86 -6.65
N GLY A 43 4.56 23.72 -6.39
CA GLY A 43 5.86 23.66 -5.70
C GLY A 43 7.10 23.88 -6.58
N SER A 44 6.98 23.71 -7.90
CA SER A 44 8.11 23.76 -8.85
C SER A 44 7.69 24.26 -10.24
N GLU A 45 8.67 24.56 -11.09
CA GLU A 45 8.41 24.88 -12.50
C GLU A 45 7.74 23.70 -13.23
N GLU A 46 8.16 22.47 -12.92
CA GLU A 46 7.54 21.26 -13.46
C GLU A 46 6.06 21.15 -13.08
N ASN A 47 5.69 21.46 -11.82
CA ASN A 47 4.28 21.48 -11.40
C ASN A 47 3.49 22.59 -12.10
N GLN A 48 4.10 23.76 -12.36
CA GLN A 48 3.45 24.83 -13.13
C GLN A 48 3.23 24.44 -14.60
N GLN A 49 4.20 23.76 -15.21
CA GLN A 49 4.06 23.24 -16.57
C GLN A 49 3.01 22.12 -16.62
N LEU A 50 2.99 21.23 -15.62
CA LEU A 50 1.99 20.17 -15.48
C LEU A 50 0.57 20.76 -15.37
N LEU A 51 0.37 21.75 -14.49
CA LEU A 51 -0.91 22.43 -14.35
C LEU A 51 -1.40 23.06 -15.66
N ARG A 52 -0.53 23.76 -16.39
CA ARG A 52 -0.89 24.37 -17.68
C ARG A 52 -1.34 23.32 -18.69
N ARG A 53 -0.66 22.17 -18.76
CA ARG A 53 -1.03 21.05 -19.62
C ARG A 53 -2.35 20.43 -19.19
N ALA A 54 -2.55 20.23 -17.88
CA ALA A 54 -3.76 19.67 -17.33
C ALA A 54 -4.99 20.51 -17.68
N ILE A 55 -4.92 21.83 -17.49
CA ILE A 55 -6.01 22.76 -17.84
C ILE A 55 -6.31 22.73 -19.35
N SER A 56 -5.27 22.71 -20.20
CA SER A 56 -5.49 22.65 -21.65
C SER A 56 -6.18 21.35 -22.05
N TYR A 57 -5.67 20.21 -21.53
CA TYR A 57 -6.21 18.89 -21.80
C TYR A 57 -7.67 18.76 -21.35
N ASN A 58 -7.98 19.11 -20.09
CA ASN A 58 -9.35 19.00 -19.58
C ASN A 58 -10.32 19.89 -20.36
N ARG A 59 -9.89 21.08 -20.80
CA ARG A 59 -10.71 21.96 -21.64
C ARG A 59 -10.89 21.40 -23.06
N GLU A 60 -9.85 20.83 -23.66
CA GLU A 60 -9.90 20.27 -25.01
C GLU A 60 -10.79 19.02 -25.09
N GLU A 61 -10.80 18.23 -24.03
CA GLU A 61 -11.63 17.02 -23.89
C GLU A 61 -12.99 17.28 -23.22
N ASP A 62 -13.37 18.56 -23.00
CA ASP A 62 -14.61 18.97 -22.33
C ASP A 62 -14.85 18.30 -20.95
N ILE A 63 -13.78 18.03 -20.20
CA ILE A 63 -13.81 17.42 -18.87
C ILE A 63 -14.12 18.50 -17.81
N PRO A 64 -15.28 18.43 -17.11
CA PRO A 64 -15.60 19.39 -16.06
C PRO A 64 -14.79 19.11 -14.80
N VAL A 65 -13.93 20.06 -14.41
CA VAL A 65 -13.17 20.00 -13.15
C VAL A 65 -13.76 20.99 -12.14
N ASN A 66 -14.01 20.50 -10.92
CA ASN A 66 -14.50 21.26 -9.78
C ASN A 66 -13.84 20.77 -8.48
N GLY A 67 -14.21 21.36 -7.33
CA GLY A 67 -13.60 21.05 -6.04
C GLY A 67 -13.86 19.64 -5.50
N ASP A 68 -14.84 18.92 -6.07
CA ASP A 68 -15.23 17.57 -5.69
C ASP A 68 -14.87 16.53 -6.78
N SER A 69 -14.16 16.95 -7.84
CA SER A 69 -13.72 16.06 -8.94
C SER A 69 -12.69 15.02 -8.50
N VAL A 70 -12.06 15.17 -7.35
CA VAL A 70 -11.11 14.21 -6.81
C VAL A 70 -11.74 13.54 -5.58
N LEU A 71 -11.97 12.24 -5.69
CA LEU A 71 -12.49 11.42 -4.61
C LEU A 71 -11.34 10.64 -3.95
N PHE A 72 -11.52 10.29 -2.68
CA PHE A 72 -10.54 9.58 -1.87
C PHE A 72 -11.16 8.34 -1.21
N GLY A 73 -10.32 7.43 -0.72
CA GLY A 73 -10.75 6.35 0.16
C GLY A 73 -11.75 5.38 -0.47
N LEU A 74 -12.72 4.95 0.33
CA LEU A 74 -13.81 4.06 -0.08
C LEU A 74 -14.73 4.70 -1.11
N GLN A 75 -14.88 6.02 -1.11
CA GLN A 75 -15.65 6.71 -2.17
C GLN A 75 -14.96 6.59 -3.53
N ALA A 76 -13.64 6.78 -3.58
CA ALA A 76 -12.86 6.57 -4.80
C ALA A 76 -12.98 5.12 -5.29
N LEU A 77 -12.93 4.16 -4.37
CA LEU A 77 -13.10 2.75 -4.69
C LEU A 77 -14.50 2.45 -5.21
N ALA A 78 -15.56 2.95 -4.56
CA ALA A 78 -16.93 2.73 -4.98
C ALA A 78 -17.16 3.24 -6.41
N HIS A 79 -16.69 4.46 -6.70
CA HIS A 79 -16.81 5.06 -8.03
C HIS A 79 -16.04 4.26 -9.10
N TYR A 80 -14.80 3.84 -8.80
CA TYR A 80 -14.05 2.94 -9.68
C TYR A 80 -14.74 1.59 -9.89
N MET A 81 -15.46 1.07 -8.89
CA MET A 81 -16.15 -0.23 -8.99
C MET A 81 -17.44 -0.16 -9.82
N GLU A 82 -18.04 1.02 -9.94
CA GLU A 82 -19.22 1.29 -10.78
C GLU A 82 -18.82 1.33 -12.26
N ASP A 83 -17.80 2.12 -12.61
CA ASP A 83 -17.28 2.22 -13.97
C ASP A 83 -15.74 2.35 -14.01
N PRO A 84 -15.02 1.21 -14.03
CA PRO A 84 -13.56 1.19 -14.09
C PRO A 84 -12.95 1.83 -15.35
N GLU A 85 -13.73 2.02 -16.42
CA GLU A 85 -13.24 2.47 -17.73
C GLU A 85 -13.20 4.01 -17.83
N GLU A 86 -14.09 4.68 -17.10
CA GLU A 86 -14.32 6.13 -17.20
C GLU A 86 -13.53 6.95 -16.16
N VAL A 87 -12.77 6.29 -15.28
CA VAL A 87 -12.08 6.98 -14.17
C VAL A 87 -10.59 6.71 -14.14
N TYR A 88 -9.82 7.76 -13.85
CA TYR A 88 -8.44 7.62 -13.42
C TYR A 88 -8.41 7.20 -11.96
N PHE A 89 -7.95 5.97 -11.69
CA PHE A 89 -7.86 5.41 -10.36
C PHE A 89 -6.41 5.15 -9.95
N VAL A 90 -6.05 5.54 -8.73
CA VAL A 90 -4.74 5.29 -8.13
C VAL A 90 -4.92 4.62 -6.77
N ARG A 91 -4.33 3.43 -6.62
CA ARG A 91 -4.22 2.72 -5.34
C ARG A 91 -2.77 2.73 -4.84
N SER A 92 -2.60 3.01 -3.56
CA SER A 92 -1.33 3.01 -2.83
C SER A 92 -0.24 3.82 -3.54
N PRO A 93 -0.37 5.16 -3.70
CA PRO A 93 0.65 5.98 -4.36
C PRO A 93 2.04 5.88 -3.73
N LYS A 94 2.11 5.57 -2.41
CA LYS A 94 3.36 5.26 -1.70
C LYS A 94 4.16 4.15 -2.40
N SER A 95 3.50 3.24 -3.12
CA SER A 95 4.16 2.18 -3.87
C SER A 95 4.94 2.67 -5.09
N PHE A 96 4.86 3.94 -5.44
CA PHE A 96 5.63 4.50 -6.55
C PHE A 96 6.76 5.41 -6.07
N LEU A 97 6.82 5.68 -4.77
CA LEU A 97 7.88 6.48 -4.17
C LEU A 97 9.19 5.70 -4.15
N GLY A 98 10.23 6.33 -4.70
CA GLY A 98 11.56 5.73 -4.85
C GLY A 98 11.74 4.95 -6.15
N ALA A 99 10.74 4.90 -7.05
CA ALA A 99 10.93 4.22 -8.34
C ALA A 99 12.11 4.85 -9.13
N ASN A 100 12.96 4.00 -9.71
CA ASN A 100 14.11 4.46 -10.47
C ASN A 100 13.70 4.97 -11.86
N GLY A 101 14.44 5.96 -12.37
CA GLY A 101 14.27 6.46 -13.74
C GLY A 101 13.01 7.30 -13.99
N LEU A 102 12.34 7.77 -12.94
CA LEU A 102 11.22 8.70 -13.07
C LEU A 102 11.68 10.00 -13.73
N LYS A 103 10.99 10.40 -14.79
CA LYS A 103 11.19 11.70 -15.45
C LYS A 103 10.67 12.82 -14.55
N PRO A 104 11.20 14.06 -14.65
CA PRO A 104 10.75 15.19 -13.83
C PRO A 104 9.23 15.41 -13.83
N GLN A 105 8.58 15.24 -14.98
CA GLN A 105 7.12 15.36 -15.12
C GLN A 105 6.35 14.28 -14.36
N GLN A 106 6.90 13.07 -14.25
CA GLN A 106 6.29 11.99 -13.46
C GLN A 106 6.44 12.28 -11.96
N ILE A 107 7.61 12.77 -11.54
CA ILE A 107 7.84 13.20 -10.15
C ILE A 107 6.86 14.31 -9.77
N ALA A 108 6.69 15.33 -10.62
CA ALA A 108 5.74 16.43 -10.37
C ALA A 108 4.30 15.92 -10.21
N LEU A 109 3.87 14.97 -11.05
CA LEU A 109 2.55 14.36 -10.92
C LEU A 109 2.40 13.55 -9.63
N PHE A 110 3.41 12.76 -9.24
CA PHE A 110 3.38 12.04 -7.97
C PHE A 110 3.33 13.00 -6.78
N GLU A 111 4.04 14.13 -6.85
CA GLU A 111 3.97 15.17 -5.83
C GLU A 111 2.55 15.76 -5.71
N ASP A 112 1.87 16.02 -6.84
CA ASP A 112 0.47 16.49 -6.83
C ASP A 112 -0.48 15.44 -6.23
N LEU A 113 -0.34 14.16 -6.59
CA LEU A 113 -1.14 13.07 -6.04
C LEU A 113 -0.99 12.95 -4.52
N VAL A 114 0.26 12.95 -4.04
CA VAL A 114 0.56 12.85 -2.61
C VAL A 114 0.07 14.11 -1.88
N CYS A 115 0.28 15.30 -2.46
CA CYS A 115 -0.16 16.56 -1.89
C CYS A 115 -1.68 16.62 -1.77
N ALA A 116 -2.42 16.19 -2.80
CA ALA A 116 -3.87 16.09 -2.78
C ALA A 116 -4.37 15.20 -1.62
N MET A 117 -3.75 14.05 -1.40
CA MET A 117 -4.11 13.16 -0.28
C MET A 117 -3.79 13.80 1.08
N MET A 118 -2.60 14.38 1.26
CA MET A 118 -2.21 15.03 2.51
C MET A 118 -3.11 16.23 2.83
N PHE A 119 -3.42 17.04 1.81
CA PHE A 119 -4.32 18.19 1.95
C PHE A 119 -5.74 17.75 2.32
N HIS A 120 -6.25 16.67 1.71
CA HIS A 120 -7.54 16.10 2.06
C HIS A 120 -7.59 15.64 3.52
N ILE A 121 -6.61 14.84 3.96
CA ILE A 121 -6.52 14.36 5.35
C ILE A 121 -6.43 15.53 6.33
N LYS A 122 -5.58 16.51 6.03
CA LYS A 122 -5.42 17.72 6.86
C LYS A 122 -6.75 18.46 7.00
N ARG A 123 -7.43 18.74 5.88
CA ARG A 123 -8.71 19.46 5.87
C ARG A 123 -9.79 18.70 6.64
N GLN A 124 -9.86 17.38 6.51
CA GLN A 124 -10.78 16.55 7.31
C GLN A 124 -10.48 16.67 8.81
N ALA A 125 -9.22 16.55 9.21
CA ALA A 125 -8.82 16.67 10.60
C ALA A 125 -9.08 18.08 11.17
N GLU A 126 -8.76 19.15 10.42
CA GLU A 126 -9.03 20.54 10.80
C GLU A 126 -10.54 20.81 10.93
N ASN A 127 -11.37 20.22 10.07
CA ASN A 127 -12.83 20.31 10.18
C ASN A 127 -13.35 19.61 11.44
N VAL A 128 -12.75 18.49 11.86
CA VAL A 128 -13.14 17.82 13.11
C VAL A 128 -12.68 18.64 14.33
N LEU A 129 -11.46 19.17 14.30
CA LEU A 129 -10.86 19.87 15.43
C LEU A 129 -11.28 21.34 15.54
N GLN A 130 -11.80 21.94 14.46
CA GLN A 130 -12.11 23.37 14.35
C GLN A 130 -10.88 24.27 14.64
N THR A 131 -9.68 23.79 14.34
CA THR A 131 -8.42 24.53 14.46
C THR A 131 -7.47 24.13 13.33
N GLY A 132 -6.57 25.05 12.96
CA GLY A 132 -5.51 24.77 11.98
C GLY A 132 -4.48 23.78 12.51
N ILE A 133 -3.96 22.94 11.62
CA ILE A 133 -2.88 21.97 11.89
C ILE A 133 -1.65 22.40 11.08
N GLU A 134 -0.58 22.81 11.76
CA GLU A 134 0.63 23.31 11.11
C GLU A 134 1.83 22.36 11.24
N GLN A 135 1.71 21.30 12.04
CA GLN A 135 2.82 20.41 12.37
C GLN A 135 2.42 18.96 12.08
N ALA A 136 3.33 18.19 11.49
CA ALA A 136 3.08 16.79 11.16
C ALA A 136 4.32 15.93 11.41
N VAL A 137 4.09 14.72 11.94
CA VAL A 137 5.06 13.63 11.88
C VAL A 137 4.54 12.62 10.85
N ILE A 138 5.34 12.32 9.84
CA ILE A 138 4.97 11.45 8.71
C ILE A 138 5.75 10.14 8.82
N GLY A 139 5.02 9.03 8.84
CA GLY A 139 5.62 7.69 8.79
C GLY A 139 6.26 7.41 7.43
N ARG A 140 7.45 6.80 7.44
CA ARG A 140 8.11 6.25 6.25
C ARG A 140 8.60 4.81 6.47
N PRO A 141 8.64 3.96 5.42
CA PRO A 141 9.29 2.67 5.53
C PRO A 141 10.80 2.86 5.76
N ILE A 142 11.49 1.80 6.18
CA ILE A 142 12.96 1.79 6.26
C ILE A 142 13.52 2.09 4.88
N ASN A 143 13.04 1.33 3.88
CA ASN A 143 13.41 1.46 2.48
C ASN A 143 12.17 1.71 1.60
N PHE A 144 12.23 2.77 0.80
CA PHE A 144 11.29 3.01 -0.29
C PHE A 144 11.58 2.09 -1.48
N GLN A 145 10.69 2.09 -2.48
CA GLN A 145 10.58 1.01 -3.47
C GLN A 145 11.73 0.91 -4.50
N GLY A 146 12.74 1.78 -4.42
CA GLY A 146 13.78 1.88 -5.43
C GLY A 146 14.93 0.92 -5.26
N ILE A 147 15.42 0.40 -6.39
CA ILE A 147 16.67 -0.36 -6.47
C ILE A 147 17.89 0.57 -6.22
N GLY A 148 17.67 1.89 -6.21
CA GLY A 148 18.71 2.90 -5.97
C GLY A 148 19.15 3.06 -4.50
N GLY A 149 18.62 2.25 -3.58
CA GLY A 149 18.99 2.30 -2.16
C GLY A 149 18.75 3.68 -1.54
N GLU A 150 19.77 4.26 -0.93
CA GLU A 150 19.70 5.57 -0.26
C GLU A 150 19.24 6.72 -1.18
N GLU A 151 19.58 6.69 -2.47
CA GLU A 151 19.14 7.74 -3.39
C GLU A 151 17.64 7.68 -3.65
N ALA A 152 17.08 6.46 -3.73
CA ALA A 152 15.64 6.27 -3.83
C ALA A 152 14.91 6.73 -2.55
N ASN A 153 15.50 6.46 -1.38
CA ASN A 153 14.99 6.94 -0.10
C ASN A 153 14.95 8.47 -0.05
N ARG A 154 16.05 9.13 -0.44
CA ARG A 154 16.14 10.59 -0.46
C ARG A 154 15.13 11.21 -1.42
N GLN A 155 14.99 10.65 -2.61
CA GLN A 155 14.01 11.11 -3.59
C GLN A 155 12.58 10.99 -3.05
N ALA A 156 12.21 9.81 -2.54
CA ALA A 156 10.89 9.53 -1.99
C ALA A 156 10.55 10.48 -0.82
N GLN A 157 11.46 10.62 0.14
CA GLN A 157 11.29 11.52 1.27
C GLN A 157 11.20 12.98 0.81
N GLY A 158 11.99 13.39 -0.19
CA GLY A 158 11.89 14.72 -0.77
C GLY A 158 10.53 15.01 -1.42
N ILE A 159 9.93 14.03 -2.11
CA ILE A 159 8.57 14.16 -2.66
C ILE A 159 7.55 14.33 -1.53
N LEU A 160 7.63 13.48 -0.49
CA LEU A 160 6.74 13.57 0.67
C LEU A 160 6.87 14.91 1.39
N GLN A 161 8.10 15.40 1.59
CA GLN A 161 8.39 16.68 2.24
C GLN A 161 7.74 17.84 1.47
N ARG A 162 8.01 17.96 0.17
CA ARG A 162 7.44 19.05 -0.64
C ARG A 162 5.92 18.98 -0.73
N ALA A 163 5.36 17.77 -0.85
CA ALA A 163 3.92 17.58 -0.84
C ALA A 163 3.28 18.03 0.49
N ALA A 164 3.92 17.75 1.63
CA ALA A 164 3.47 18.17 2.95
C ALA A 164 3.58 19.68 3.15
N GLU A 165 4.69 20.30 2.73
CA GLU A 165 4.87 21.76 2.77
C GLU A 165 3.78 22.47 1.95
N ARG A 166 3.51 21.96 0.74
CA ARG A 166 2.45 22.49 -0.13
C ARG A 166 1.05 22.29 0.45
N ALA A 167 0.80 21.20 1.16
CA ALA A 167 -0.44 20.99 1.91
C ALA A 167 -0.59 21.96 3.11
N GLY A 168 0.45 22.73 3.42
CA GLY A 168 0.45 23.80 4.41
C GLY A 168 0.93 23.37 5.80
N PHE A 169 1.71 22.30 5.91
CA PHE A 169 2.47 22.01 7.13
C PHE A 169 3.74 22.86 7.17
N LYS A 170 4.04 23.44 8.33
CA LYS A 170 5.20 24.33 8.57
C LYS A 170 6.36 23.61 9.25
N ALA A 171 6.08 22.60 10.09
CA ALA A 171 7.09 21.74 10.69
C ALA A 171 6.74 20.29 10.37
N ILE A 172 7.68 19.59 9.72
CA ILE A 172 7.50 18.22 9.25
C ILE A 172 8.66 17.41 9.77
N GLU A 173 8.35 16.29 10.41
CA GLU A 173 9.33 15.30 10.82
C GLU A 173 8.98 13.95 10.17
N PHE A 174 10.00 13.17 9.81
CA PHE A 174 9.81 11.79 9.38
C PHE A 174 10.22 10.81 10.47
N GLN A 175 9.45 9.75 10.63
CA GLN A 175 9.81 8.64 11.51
C GLN A 175 9.62 7.31 10.79
N PHE A 176 10.51 6.36 11.07
CA PHE A 176 10.36 5.01 10.57
C PHE A 176 9.06 4.38 11.12
N GLU A 177 8.25 3.82 10.22
CA GLU A 177 7.00 3.12 10.55
C GLU A 177 7.18 2.04 11.63
N PRO A 178 8.20 1.14 11.58
CA PRO A 178 8.40 0.15 12.65
C PRO A 178 8.84 0.79 13.98
N VAL A 179 9.55 1.92 13.96
CA VAL A 179 9.91 2.64 15.19
C VAL A 179 8.66 3.28 15.79
N ALA A 180 7.85 3.95 14.97
CA ALA A 180 6.59 4.54 15.41
C ALA A 180 5.66 3.49 16.02
N ALA A 181 5.43 2.36 15.33
CA ALA A 181 4.62 1.27 15.88
C ALA A 181 5.15 0.77 17.23
N GLY A 182 6.47 0.70 17.38
CA GLY A 182 7.14 0.37 18.62
C GLY A 182 6.87 1.34 19.77
N LEU A 183 6.77 2.65 19.50
CA LEU A 183 6.52 3.67 20.53
C LEU A 183 5.14 3.53 21.19
N ASP A 184 4.14 3.02 20.47
CA ASP A 184 2.82 2.76 21.06
C ASP A 184 2.87 1.55 22.01
N PHE A 185 3.57 0.49 21.62
CA PHE A 185 3.82 -0.66 22.48
C PHE A 185 4.66 -0.31 23.71
N GLU A 186 5.70 0.52 23.53
CA GLU A 186 6.56 1.01 24.62
C GLU A 186 5.74 1.70 25.72
N ALA A 187 4.65 2.39 25.37
CA ALA A 187 3.78 3.05 26.34
C ALA A 187 3.14 2.06 27.34
N THR A 188 3.07 0.77 27.01
CA THR A 188 2.53 -0.29 27.87
C THR A 188 3.57 -0.96 28.78
N LEU A 189 4.87 -0.75 28.53
CA LEU A 189 5.94 -1.43 29.24
C LEU A 189 6.22 -0.83 30.63
N SER A 190 6.48 -1.65 31.64
CA SER A 190 6.91 -1.17 32.97
C SER A 190 8.43 -1.23 33.17
N GLU A 191 9.13 -2.00 32.34
CA GLU A 191 10.57 -2.27 32.43
C GLU A 191 11.20 -2.13 31.03
N GLU A 192 12.53 -2.02 30.98
CA GLU A 192 13.25 -2.03 29.71
C GLU A 192 13.23 -3.43 29.08
N GLN A 193 12.93 -3.50 27.80
CA GLN A 193 12.94 -4.72 27.01
C GLN A 193 13.51 -4.50 25.61
N THR A 194 14.20 -5.51 25.07
CA THR A 194 14.57 -5.60 23.67
C THR A 194 13.38 -6.14 22.87
N VAL A 195 12.80 -5.29 22.03
CA VAL A 195 11.60 -5.57 21.25
C VAL A 195 11.97 -5.69 19.77
N LEU A 196 11.59 -6.79 19.13
CA LEU A 196 11.59 -6.89 17.66
C LEU A 196 10.22 -6.43 17.15
N VAL A 197 10.16 -5.26 16.53
CA VAL A 197 8.98 -4.80 15.79
C VAL A 197 9.03 -5.36 14.37
N VAL A 198 7.95 -6.02 13.96
CA VAL A 198 7.73 -6.50 12.60
C VAL A 198 6.46 -5.83 12.08
N ASP A 199 6.63 -4.84 11.19
CA ASP A 199 5.53 -4.13 10.53
C ASP A 199 5.32 -4.68 9.13
N ILE A 200 4.17 -5.34 8.90
CA ILE A 200 3.79 -5.93 7.61
C ILE A 200 2.64 -5.10 7.02
N GLY A 201 3.04 -4.00 6.38
CA GLY A 201 2.13 -3.09 5.70
C GLY A 201 1.56 -3.68 4.40
N GLY A 202 0.88 -2.82 3.63
CA GLY A 202 0.29 -3.21 2.34
C GLY A 202 1.33 -3.50 1.25
N GLY A 203 2.47 -2.80 1.25
CA GLY A 203 3.48 -2.92 0.19
C GLY A 203 4.92 -3.12 0.67
N THR A 204 5.17 -3.01 1.97
CA THR A 204 6.50 -3.20 2.57
C THR A 204 6.39 -4.05 3.83
N THR A 205 7.52 -4.66 4.18
CA THR A 205 7.76 -5.28 5.47
C THR A 205 8.98 -4.62 6.05
N ASP A 206 8.83 -4.04 7.23
CA ASP A 206 9.84 -3.25 7.90
C ASP A 206 10.04 -3.80 9.31
N CYS A 207 11.30 -4.10 9.65
CA CYS A 207 11.69 -4.70 10.92
C CYS A 207 12.60 -3.75 11.69
N SER A 208 12.42 -3.63 13.00
CA SER A 208 13.33 -2.88 13.88
C SER A 208 13.51 -3.59 15.20
N VAL A 209 14.76 -3.66 15.68
CA VAL A 209 15.10 -4.14 17.02
C VAL A 209 15.38 -2.91 17.88
N LEU A 210 14.59 -2.74 18.92
CA LEU A 210 14.57 -1.52 19.74
C LEU A 210 14.70 -1.88 21.22
N LEU A 211 15.51 -1.11 21.97
CA LEU A 211 15.37 -1.02 23.42
C LEU A 211 14.19 -0.11 23.73
N MET A 212 13.21 -0.65 24.44
CA MET A 212 11.99 0.06 24.81
C MET A 212 11.75 -0.01 26.30
N GLY A 213 11.31 1.09 26.89
CA GLY A 213 10.96 1.12 28.31
C GLY A 213 10.79 2.55 28.84
N PRO A 214 10.41 2.72 30.12
CA PRO A 214 10.14 4.04 30.69
C PRO A 214 11.26 5.07 30.49
N GLN A 215 12.53 4.62 30.50
CA GLN A 215 13.70 5.49 30.34
C GLN A 215 13.89 6.11 28.95
N TRP A 216 13.19 5.60 27.94
CA TRP A 216 13.31 6.07 26.56
C TRP A 216 12.16 6.98 26.11
N ARG A 217 10.99 6.92 26.79
CA ARG A 217 9.73 7.57 26.35
C ARG A 217 9.86 9.07 26.09
N ASP A 218 10.56 9.79 26.97
CA ASP A 218 10.71 11.24 26.89
C ASP A 218 11.99 11.68 26.15
N ARG A 219 12.76 10.73 25.57
CA ARG A 219 13.97 11.07 24.84
C ARG A 219 13.64 11.45 23.39
N ALA A 220 14.03 12.67 23.01
CA ALA A 220 14.00 13.12 21.62
C ALA A 220 15.12 12.47 20.77
N ASP A 221 16.27 12.15 21.37
CA ASP A 221 17.30 11.35 20.72
C ASP A 221 17.19 9.88 21.15
N ARG A 222 16.91 9.03 20.17
CA ARG A 222 16.67 7.60 20.32
C ARG A 222 17.63 6.74 19.50
N GLN A 223 18.71 7.31 18.96
CA GLN A 223 19.69 6.56 18.15
C GLN A 223 20.23 5.34 18.91
N GLN A 224 20.48 5.48 20.21
CA GLN A 224 20.97 4.38 21.06
C GLN A 224 19.94 3.27 21.30
N SER A 225 18.65 3.59 21.17
CA SER A 225 17.58 2.59 21.36
C SER A 225 17.37 1.74 20.11
N LEU A 226 17.70 2.26 18.92
CA LEU A 226 17.57 1.52 17.66
C LEU A 226 18.81 0.65 17.45
N LEU A 227 18.70 -0.63 17.84
CA LEU A 227 19.81 -1.58 17.77
C LEU A 227 20.03 -2.10 16.35
N GLY A 228 18.96 -2.25 15.57
CA GLY A 228 19.05 -2.76 14.21
C GLY A 228 17.75 -2.59 13.45
N HIS A 229 17.81 -2.55 12.12
CA HIS A 229 16.62 -2.46 11.28
C HIS A 229 16.86 -3.09 9.91
N SER A 230 15.76 -3.50 9.28
CA SER A 230 15.76 -4.05 7.92
C SER A 230 14.41 -3.77 7.28
N GLY A 231 14.33 -3.78 5.96
CA GLY A 231 13.06 -3.56 5.30
C GLY A 231 13.12 -3.85 3.81
N CYS A 232 12.04 -4.42 3.27
CA CYS A 232 11.93 -4.76 1.86
C CYS A 232 10.53 -4.52 1.28
N ARG A 233 10.46 -4.44 -0.06
CA ARG A 233 9.21 -4.37 -0.83
C ARG A 233 8.56 -5.76 -0.94
N VAL A 234 8.02 -6.23 0.17
CA VAL A 234 7.08 -7.34 0.25
C VAL A 234 6.05 -6.98 1.31
N GLY A 235 4.78 -6.94 0.97
CA GLY A 235 3.71 -6.66 1.91
C GLY A 235 2.46 -7.48 1.66
N GLY A 236 1.36 -7.07 2.28
CA GLY A 236 0.06 -7.72 2.15
C GLY A 236 -0.42 -7.87 0.71
N ASN A 237 -0.16 -6.87 -0.15
CA ASN A 237 -0.58 -6.88 -1.54
C ASN A 237 0.19 -7.93 -2.37
N ASP A 238 1.45 -8.23 -2.03
CA ASP A 238 2.18 -9.32 -2.69
C ASP A 238 1.57 -10.69 -2.34
N LEU A 239 1.05 -10.85 -1.12
CA LEU A 239 0.30 -12.04 -0.72
C LEU A 239 -0.99 -12.17 -1.55
N ASP A 240 -1.70 -11.06 -1.76
CA ASP A 240 -2.95 -11.01 -2.52
C ASP A 240 -2.72 -11.33 -4.00
N ILE A 241 -1.67 -10.76 -4.59
CA ILE A 241 -1.27 -10.99 -5.99
C ILE A 241 -0.86 -12.46 -6.17
N MET A 242 -0.06 -13.01 -5.26
CA MET A 242 0.33 -14.42 -5.33
C MET A 242 -0.85 -15.37 -5.18
N LEU A 243 -1.80 -15.07 -4.28
CA LEU A 243 -3.02 -15.84 -4.14
C LEU A 243 -3.90 -15.75 -5.40
N ALA A 244 -4.08 -14.55 -5.95
CA ALA A 244 -4.82 -14.34 -7.20
C ALA A 244 -4.17 -15.10 -8.36
N PHE A 245 -2.84 -15.01 -8.49
CA PHE A 245 -2.09 -15.68 -9.54
C PHE A 245 -2.18 -17.21 -9.41
N LYS A 246 -1.95 -17.77 -8.21
CA LYS A 246 -1.92 -19.23 -8.06
C LYS A 246 -3.30 -19.89 -8.00
N GLN A 247 -4.28 -19.22 -7.39
CA GLN A 247 -5.59 -19.85 -7.12
C GLN A 247 -6.71 -19.34 -8.04
N LEU A 248 -6.69 -18.06 -8.43
CA LEU A 248 -7.77 -17.52 -9.27
C LEU A 248 -7.47 -17.64 -10.76
N MET A 249 -6.25 -17.28 -11.22
CA MET A 249 -5.89 -17.30 -12.64
C MET A 249 -6.02 -18.66 -13.37
N PRO A 250 -5.98 -19.84 -12.71
CA PRO A 250 -6.33 -21.11 -13.36
C PRO A 250 -7.75 -21.11 -13.97
N LEU A 251 -8.71 -20.41 -13.35
CA LEU A 251 -10.06 -20.23 -13.91
C LEU A 251 -10.07 -19.38 -15.18
N PHE A 252 -8.99 -18.65 -15.45
CA PHE A 252 -8.81 -17.76 -16.60
C PHE A 252 -7.91 -18.40 -17.67
N GLY A 253 -7.35 -19.58 -17.42
CA GLY A 253 -6.55 -20.36 -18.37
C GLY A 253 -5.08 -20.52 -17.99
N LEU A 254 -4.62 -19.96 -16.86
CA LEU A 254 -3.26 -20.17 -16.39
C LEU A 254 -2.99 -21.66 -16.14
N GLY A 255 -1.85 -22.15 -16.63
CA GLY A 255 -1.49 -23.56 -16.56
C GLY A 255 -2.19 -24.45 -17.58
N GLY A 256 -3.05 -23.88 -18.44
CA GLY A 256 -3.64 -24.58 -19.57
C GLY A 256 -2.68 -24.69 -20.77
N GLU A 257 -3.15 -25.37 -21.80
CA GLU A 257 -2.41 -25.62 -23.04
C GLU A 257 -3.23 -25.20 -24.26
N THR A 258 -2.56 -25.06 -25.40
CA THR A 258 -3.19 -24.96 -26.72
C THR A 258 -3.78 -26.30 -27.13
N ALA A 259 -4.63 -26.32 -28.16
CA ALA A 259 -5.15 -27.54 -28.77
C ALA A 259 -4.06 -28.49 -29.30
N LYS A 260 -2.82 -28.01 -29.44
CA LYS A 260 -1.64 -28.80 -29.85
C LYS A 260 -0.77 -29.27 -28.67
N GLY A 261 -1.21 -29.07 -27.42
CA GLY A 261 -0.46 -29.45 -26.22
C GLY A 261 0.73 -28.54 -25.89
N ILE A 262 0.72 -27.30 -26.39
CA ILE A 262 1.75 -26.30 -26.05
C ILE A 262 1.24 -25.46 -24.88
N ALA A 263 2.02 -25.34 -23.81
CA ALA A 263 1.66 -24.55 -22.64
C ALA A 263 1.32 -23.08 -23.00
N LEU A 264 0.25 -22.55 -22.41
CA LEU A 264 -0.10 -21.14 -22.55
C LEU A 264 0.94 -20.26 -21.81
N PRO A 265 1.28 -19.07 -22.35
CA PRO A 265 2.26 -18.21 -21.71
C PRO A 265 1.72 -17.65 -20.38
N ALA A 266 2.52 -17.69 -19.32
CA ALA A 266 2.12 -17.21 -18.00
C ALA A 266 2.10 -15.67 -17.87
N LEU A 267 2.87 -14.96 -18.71
CA LEU A 267 3.10 -13.52 -18.57
C LEU A 267 1.81 -12.67 -18.62
N PRO A 268 0.86 -12.87 -19.56
CA PRO A 268 -0.38 -12.10 -19.57
C PRO A 268 -1.22 -12.26 -18.29
N TYR A 269 -1.19 -13.45 -17.68
CA TYR A 269 -1.91 -13.75 -16.43
C TYR A 269 -1.26 -13.07 -15.23
N TRP A 270 0.08 -13.08 -15.17
CA TRP A 270 0.82 -12.36 -14.14
C TRP A 270 0.56 -10.85 -14.24
N ASN A 271 0.72 -10.31 -15.46
CA ASN A 271 0.52 -8.89 -15.71
C ASN A 271 -0.90 -8.42 -15.38
N ALA A 272 -1.91 -9.30 -15.53
CA ALA A 272 -3.29 -9.02 -15.14
C ALA A 272 -3.45 -8.76 -13.64
N VAL A 273 -2.75 -9.52 -12.79
CA VAL A 273 -2.92 -9.45 -11.33
C VAL A 273 -1.82 -8.64 -10.63
N ALA A 274 -0.72 -8.32 -11.31
CA ALA A 274 0.39 -7.51 -10.78
C ALA A 274 0.02 -6.03 -10.60
N THR A 275 -1.01 -5.75 -9.79
CA THR A 275 -1.57 -4.40 -9.56
C THR A 275 -0.64 -3.45 -8.80
N ASN A 276 0.47 -3.96 -8.26
CA ASN A 276 1.56 -3.17 -7.69
C ASN A 276 2.69 -2.86 -8.70
N ASP A 277 2.56 -3.28 -9.95
CA ASP A 277 3.55 -3.12 -11.01
C ASP A 277 2.92 -2.36 -12.19
N VAL A 278 3.23 -1.07 -12.30
CA VAL A 278 2.69 -0.19 -13.35
C VAL A 278 3.12 -0.63 -14.74
N PRO A 279 4.41 -0.93 -15.02
CA PRO A 279 4.81 -1.54 -16.28
C PRO A 279 3.99 -2.77 -16.65
N ALA A 280 3.77 -3.70 -15.71
CA ALA A 280 2.99 -4.91 -15.96
C ALA A 280 1.52 -4.59 -16.29
N GLN A 281 0.88 -3.70 -15.53
CA GLN A 281 -0.50 -3.28 -15.81
C GLN A 281 -0.62 -2.54 -17.15
N ASN A 282 0.33 -1.66 -17.47
CA ASN A 282 0.37 -0.96 -18.76
C ASN A 282 0.52 -1.94 -19.93
N ASP A 283 1.38 -2.94 -19.79
CA ASP A 283 1.53 -4.00 -20.79
C ASP A 283 0.25 -4.82 -20.93
N PHE A 284 -0.36 -5.24 -19.81
CA PHE A 284 -1.61 -6.00 -19.81
C PHE A 284 -2.71 -5.24 -20.55
N TYR A 285 -2.92 -3.96 -20.25
CA TYR A 285 -3.94 -3.12 -20.88
C TYR A 285 -3.54 -2.55 -22.25
N SER A 286 -2.36 -2.92 -22.77
CA SER A 286 -1.93 -2.46 -24.09
C SER A 286 -2.77 -3.05 -25.23
N ALA A 287 -2.90 -2.31 -26.33
CA ALA A 287 -3.54 -2.82 -27.55
C ALA A 287 -2.81 -4.04 -28.12
N ALA A 288 -1.50 -4.16 -27.88
CA ALA A 288 -0.69 -5.29 -28.28
C ALA A 288 -1.10 -6.56 -27.52
N ASN A 289 -1.18 -6.50 -26.19
CA ASN A 289 -1.64 -7.62 -25.39
C ASN A 289 -3.09 -7.99 -25.69
N GLY A 290 -3.96 -7.01 -25.97
CA GLY A 290 -5.32 -7.29 -26.42
C GLY A 290 -5.40 -8.15 -27.69
N ARG A 291 -4.44 -8.02 -28.62
CA ARG A 291 -4.31 -8.93 -29.79
C ARG A 291 -3.84 -10.31 -29.35
N VAL A 292 -2.79 -10.37 -28.53
CA VAL A 292 -2.27 -11.63 -27.97
C VAL A 292 -3.37 -12.44 -27.29
N LEU A 293 -4.21 -11.82 -26.44
CA LEU A 293 -5.31 -12.51 -25.78
C LEU A 293 -6.33 -13.09 -26.76
N ARG A 294 -6.63 -12.38 -27.85
CA ARG A 294 -7.53 -12.89 -28.91
C ARG A 294 -6.93 -14.06 -29.65
N ASP A 295 -5.64 -14.02 -29.95
CA ASP A 295 -4.93 -15.14 -30.59
C ASP A 295 -4.89 -16.36 -29.67
N LEU A 296 -4.62 -16.16 -28.37
CA LEU A 296 -4.65 -17.24 -27.38
C LEU A 296 -6.03 -17.91 -27.26
N ILE A 297 -7.13 -17.15 -27.42
CA ILE A 297 -8.49 -17.73 -27.41
C ILE A 297 -8.69 -18.68 -28.60
N LEU A 298 -8.10 -18.40 -29.77
CA LEU A 298 -8.23 -19.25 -30.95
C LEU A 298 -7.44 -20.55 -30.80
N ASP A 299 -6.29 -20.49 -30.13
CA ASP A 299 -5.38 -21.63 -30.01
C ASP A 299 -5.62 -22.48 -28.74
N ALA A 300 -6.22 -21.93 -27.69
CA ALA A 300 -6.39 -22.60 -26.41
C ALA A 300 -7.23 -23.89 -26.50
N ALA A 301 -6.85 -24.92 -25.74
CA ALA A 301 -7.67 -26.11 -25.56
C ALA A 301 -8.96 -25.80 -24.77
N GLU A 302 -8.93 -24.79 -23.90
CA GLU A 302 -10.08 -24.28 -23.14
C GLU A 302 -10.33 -22.78 -23.41
N PRO A 303 -10.85 -22.39 -24.61
CA PRO A 303 -11.03 -21.00 -24.99
C PRO A 303 -11.90 -20.18 -24.03
N GLU A 304 -12.90 -20.81 -23.41
CA GLU A 304 -13.81 -20.13 -22.47
C GLU A 304 -13.08 -19.60 -21.23
N LYS A 305 -12.03 -20.28 -20.78
CA LYS A 305 -11.20 -19.78 -19.67
C LYS A 305 -10.45 -18.51 -20.11
N VAL A 306 -9.79 -18.54 -21.27
CA VAL A 306 -9.02 -17.39 -21.79
C VAL A 306 -9.93 -16.20 -22.12
N LYS A 307 -11.18 -16.44 -22.56
CA LYS A 307 -12.19 -15.40 -22.73
C LYS A 307 -12.49 -14.64 -21.44
N ARG A 308 -12.42 -15.29 -20.26
CA ARG A 308 -12.53 -14.60 -18.97
C ARG A 308 -11.39 -13.61 -18.77
N LEU A 309 -10.16 -13.97 -19.16
CA LEU A 309 -9.02 -13.06 -19.11
C LEU A 309 -9.19 -11.88 -20.08
N LEU A 310 -9.71 -12.13 -21.28
CA LEU A 310 -10.05 -11.06 -22.21
C LEU A 310 -11.12 -10.12 -21.64
N LYS A 311 -12.12 -10.64 -20.92
CA LYS A 311 -13.11 -9.80 -20.22
C LYS A 311 -12.44 -8.92 -19.16
N VAL A 312 -11.50 -9.47 -18.38
CA VAL A 312 -10.70 -8.71 -17.40
C VAL A 312 -9.95 -7.56 -18.07
N TYR A 313 -9.34 -7.83 -19.23
CA TYR A 313 -8.68 -6.82 -20.05
C TYR A 313 -9.65 -5.73 -20.54
N GLN A 314 -10.79 -6.12 -21.11
CA GLN A 314 -11.76 -5.20 -21.70
C GLN A 314 -12.38 -4.29 -20.63
N GLN A 315 -12.76 -4.86 -19.49
CA GLN A 315 -13.52 -4.17 -18.42
C GLN A 315 -12.65 -3.72 -17.25
N ARG A 316 -11.33 -3.69 -17.43
CA ARG A 316 -10.34 -3.26 -16.41
C ARG A 316 -10.51 -3.91 -15.03
N LEU A 317 -10.78 -5.21 -14.97
CA LEU A 317 -11.17 -5.93 -13.74
C LEU A 317 -10.00 -6.39 -12.84
N SER A 318 -8.75 -6.00 -13.15
CA SER A 318 -7.56 -6.44 -12.40
C SER A 318 -7.66 -6.21 -10.89
N TYR A 319 -8.08 -5.01 -10.48
CA TYR A 319 -8.23 -4.70 -9.05
C TYR A 319 -9.34 -5.50 -8.38
N ARG A 320 -10.45 -5.79 -9.09
CA ARG A 320 -11.53 -6.63 -8.54
C ARG A 320 -11.06 -8.06 -8.29
N LEU A 321 -10.21 -8.59 -9.16
CA LEU A 321 -9.59 -9.92 -8.97
C LEU A 321 -8.66 -9.96 -7.76
N VAL A 322 -7.74 -9.01 -7.65
CA VAL A 322 -6.82 -8.95 -6.51
C VAL A 322 -7.58 -8.69 -5.21
N ARG A 323 -8.64 -7.89 -5.24
CA ARG A 323 -9.52 -7.68 -4.09
C ARG A 323 -10.24 -8.96 -3.67
N ALA A 324 -10.73 -9.77 -4.61
CA ALA A 324 -11.32 -11.07 -4.27
C ALA A 324 -10.31 -12.00 -3.58
N ALA A 325 -9.03 -11.94 -3.99
CA ALA A 325 -7.94 -12.64 -3.30
C ALA A 325 -7.64 -12.05 -1.91
N GLU A 326 -7.63 -10.72 -1.75
CA GLU A 326 -7.46 -10.04 -0.47
C GLU A 326 -8.56 -10.42 0.54
N GLU A 327 -9.82 -10.39 0.12
CA GLU A 327 -10.97 -10.81 0.93
C GLU A 327 -10.87 -12.30 1.30
N SER A 328 -10.44 -13.14 0.37
CA SER A 328 -10.18 -14.57 0.61
C SER A 328 -9.08 -14.80 1.65
N LYS A 329 -7.95 -14.08 1.53
CA LYS A 329 -6.82 -14.12 2.47
C LYS A 329 -7.26 -13.72 3.88
N ILE A 330 -8.04 -12.65 4.00
CA ILE A 330 -8.58 -12.18 5.28
C ILE A 330 -9.52 -13.23 5.87
N ALA A 331 -10.44 -13.78 5.09
CA ALA A 331 -11.37 -14.81 5.56
C ALA A 331 -10.67 -16.10 6.02
N LEU A 332 -9.62 -16.52 5.30
CA LEU A 332 -8.77 -17.67 5.64
C LEU A 332 -7.90 -17.47 6.89
N SER A 333 -7.91 -16.27 7.49
CA SER A 333 -7.30 -16.05 8.81
C SER A 333 -8.15 -16.65 9.94
N GLY A 334 -9.46 -16.86 9.72
CA GLY A 334 -10.37 -17.46 10.69
C GLY A 334 -11.05 -18.76 10.22
N GLN A 335 -10.84 -19.16 8.97
CA GLN A 335 -11.50 -20.31 8.34
C GLN A 335 -10.47 -21.21 7.63
N THR A 336 -10.73 -22.52 7.58
CA THR A 336 -9.82 -23.48 6.92
C THR A 336 -10.00 -23.55 5.41
N ALA A 337 -11.19 -23.18 4.92
CA ALA A 337 -11.51 -23.07 3.50
C ALA A 337 -12.61 -22.02 3.29
N ILE A 338 -12.61 -21.39 2.12
CA ILE A 338 -13.60 -20.39 1.70
C ILE A 338 -14.01 -20.63 0.24
N SER A 339 -15.08 -19.98 -0.19
CA SER A 339 -15.43 -19.84 -1.61
C SER A 339 -15.26 -18.39 -2.03
N ALA A 340 -14.38 -18.15 -3.00
CA ALA A 340 -14.08 -16.83 -3.55
C ALA A 340 -15.04 -16.53 -4.72
N PRO A 341 -16.01 -15.61 -4.57
CA PRO A 341 -16.97 -15.31 -5.63
C PRO A 341 -16.34 -14.46 -6.74
N LEU A 342 -16.54 -14.87 -7.99
CA LEU A 342 -16.04 -14.21 -9.20
C LEU A 342 -17.18 -13.87 -10.17
N GLY A 343 -18.39 -13.65 -9.63
CA GLY A 343 -19.61 -13.32 -10.39
C GLY A 343 -19.46 -12.12 -11.33
N PHE A 344 -18.58 -11.18 -11.00
CA PHE A 344 -18.28 -10.01 -11.84
C PHE A 344 -17.60 -10.39 -13.18
N VAL A 345 -16.94 -11.56 -13.23
CA VAL A 345 -16.35 -12.11 -14.46
C VAL A 345 -17.35 -12.98 -15.21
N GLN A 346 -17.99 -13.91 -14.53
CA GLN A 346 -19.00 -14.79 -15.11
C GLN A 346 -20.00 -15.17 -14.02
N ALA A 347 -21.30 -15.19 -14.35
CA ALA A 347 -22.33 -15.63 -13.43
C ALA A 347 -21.98 -17.00 -12.83
N ASP A 348 -22.20 -17.14 -11.53
CA ASP A 348 -21.94 -18.34 -10.72
C ASP A 348 -20.48 -18.83 -10.70
N LEU A 349 -19.52 -18.07 -11.23
CA LEU A 349 -18.11 -18.40 -11.13
C LEU A 349 -17.63 -18.17 -9.69
N ALA A 350 -17.04 -19.20 -9.09
CA ALA A 350 -16.40 -19.14 -7.79
C ALA A 350 -15.25 -20.16 -7.70
N GLU A 351 -14.29 -19.91 -6.82
CA GLU A 351 -13.16 -20.82 -6.55
C GLU A 351 -13.16 -21.27 -5.09
N SER A 352 -12.84 -22.54 -4.82
CA SER A 352 -12.69 -23.03 -3.45
C SER A 352 -11.23 -22.94 -3.03
N ILE A 353 -10.93 -22.13 -2.01
CA ILE A 353 -9.55 -21.89 -1.56
C ILE A 353 -9.40 -22.38 -0.13
N SER A 354 -8.42 -23.25 0.11
CA SER A 354 -8.04 -23.72 1.44
C SER A 354 -6.87 -22.93 2.03
N GLN A 355 -6.71 -23.02 3.35
CA GLN A 355 -5.57 -22.45 4.07
C GLN A 355 -4.22 -23.05 3.60
N ALA A 356 -4.22 -24.33 3.18
CA ALA A 356 -3.04 -24.98 2.62
C ALA A 356 -2.66 -24.40 1.26
N GLN A 357 -3.63 -24.13 0.40
CA GLN A 357 -3.41 -23.45 -0.89
C GLN A 357 -2.91 -22.01 -0.68
N LEU A 358 -3.44 -21.30 0.32
CA LEU A 358 -2.91 -19.99 0.70
C LEU A 358 -1.44 -20.08 1.13
N ALA A 359 -1.10 -21.04 1.99
CA ALA A 359 0.27 -21.25 2.46
C ALA A 359 1.25 -21.53 1.31
N ASP A 360 0.87 -22.39 0.35
CA ASP A 360 1.67 -22.62 -0.85
C ASP A 360 1.83 -21.36 -1.70
N ALA A 361 0.73 -20.63 -1.91
CA ALA A 361 0.72 -19.42 -2.73
C ALA A 361 1.69 -18.36 -2.21
N ILE A 362 1.71 -18.15 -0.89
CA ILE A 362 2.48 -17.07 -0.26
C ILE A 362 3.88 -17.49 0.23
N SER A 363 4.31 -18.73 -0.03
CA SER A 363 5.58 -19.28 0.46
C SER A 363 6.80 -18.40 0.13
N GLN A 364 6.87 -17.85 -1.09
CA GLN A 364 7.95 -16.97 -1.53
C GLN A 364 7.93 -15.59 -0.82
N PRO A 365 6.82 -14.83 -0.82
CA PRO A 365 6.72 -13.63 0.02
C PRO A 365 7.03 -13.87 1.50
N LEU A 366 6.57 -14.98 2.07
CA LEU A 366 6.80 -15.34 3.46
C LEU A 366 8.28 -15.53 3.79
N MET A 367 9.01 -16.22 2.91
CA MET A 367 10.46 -16.37 3.02
C MET A 367 11.18 -15.02 3.05
N ARG A 368 10.80 -14.10 2.15
CA ARG A 368 11.39 -12.75 2.10
C ARG A 368 11.11 -11.92 3.37
N ILE A 369 9.95 -12.12 4.00
CA ILE A 369 9.61 -11.51 5.30
C ILE A 369 10.55 -12.06 6.39
N GLN A 370 10.74 -13.38 6.45
CA GLN A 370 11.64 -14.03 7.41
C GLN A 370 13.10 -13.59 7.22
N GLU A 371 13.53 -13.35 5.98
CA GLU A 371 14.85 -12.78 5.69
C GLU A 371 15.03 -11.39 6.29
N GLN A 372 14.00 -10.53 6.29
CA GLN A 372 14.10 -9.19 6.92
C GLN A 372 14.23 -9.29 8.44
N VAL A 373 13.50 -10.23 9.06
CA VAL A 373 13.65 -10.50 10.49
C VAL A 373 15.08 -10.94 10.81
N SER A 374 15.61 -11.90 10.05
CA SER A 374 16.99 -12.36 10.23
C SER A 374 18.00 -11.22 10.05
N ALA A 375 17.81 -10.36 9.04
CA ALA A 375 18.69 -9.23 8.78
C ALA A 375 18.66 -8.18 9.91
N ALA A 376 17.48 -7.84 10.41
CA ALA A 376 17.34 -6.91 11.54
C ALA A 376 18.02 -7.45 12.80
N LEU A 377 17.83 -8.74 13.11
CA LEU A 377 18.48 -9.39 14.25
C LEU A 377 20.00 -9.45 14.10
N ALA A 378 20.50 -9.81 12.92
CA ALA A 378 21.93 -9.83 12.64
C ALA A 378 22.56 -8.44 12.81
N SER A 379 21.88 -7.38 12.36
CA SER A 379 22.36 -6.00 12.55
C SER A 379 22.37 -5.57 14.02
N SER A 380 21.41 -6.04 14.82
CA SER A 380 21.29 -5.70 16.25
C SER A 380 22.24 -6.43 17.18
N GLN A 381 22.78 -7.58 16.74
CA GLN A 381 23.60 -8.49 17.55
C GLN A 381 22.95 -8.87 18.91
N THR A 382 21.62 -8.77 19.01
CA THR A 382 20.88 -8.93 20.27
C THR A 382 19.64 -9.79 20.03
N ALA A 383 19.36 -10.72 20.94
CA ALA A 383 18.13 -11.50 20.90
C ALA A 383 16.95 -10.68 21.46
N PRO A 384 15.78 -10.69 20.80
CA PRO A 384 14.60 -10.01 21.30
C PRO A 384 13.99 -10.80 22.45
N GLN A 385 13.37 -10.09 23.40
CA GLN A 385 12.58 -10.69 24.46
C GLN A 385 11.10 -10.82 24.07
N VAL A 386 10.65 -10.03 23.10
CA VAL A 386 9.28 -10.04 22.58
C VAL A 386 9.27 -9.61 21.11
N ILE A 387 8.35 -10.19 20.33
CA ILE A 387 8.04 -9.78 18.97
C ILE A 387 6.76 -8.96 19.01
N TYR A 388 6.84 -7.70 18.59
CA TYR A 388 5.67 -6.85 18.37
C TYR A 388 5.29 -6.90 16.88
N LEU A 389 4.19 -7.58 16.57
CA LEU A 389 3.71 -7.76 15.20
C LEU A 389 2.57 -6.79 14.90
N THR A 390 2.70 -6.00 13.84
CA THR A 390 1.73 -4.97 13.43
C THR A 390 1.55 -4.95 11.90
N GLY A 391 0.55 -4.22 11.42
CA GLY A 391 0.18 -4.11 10.01
C GLY A 391 -1.00 -5.02 9.65
N GLY A 392 -1.74 -4.69 8.58
CA GLY A 392 -2.99 -5.40 8.25
C GLY A 392 -2.82 -6.92 8.02
N SER A 393 -1.61 -7.36 7.64
CA SER A 393 -1.29 -8.78 7.45
C SER A 393 -0.87 -9.50 8.74
N ALA A 394 -0.63 -8.79 9.84
CA ALA A 394 -0.23 -9.34 11.15
C ALA A 394 -1.23 -10.35 11.75
N ARG A 395 -2.49 -10.29 11.32
CA ARG A 395 -3.55 -11.22 11.74
C ARG A 395 -3.42 -12.61 11.14
N SER A 396 -2.61 -12.77 10.09
CA SER A 396 -2.45 -14.06 9.41
C SER A 396 -1.84 -15.11 10.35
N PRO A 397 -2.55 -16.25 10.58
CA PRO A 397 -2.00 -17.36 11.35
C PRO A 397 -0.73 -17.93 10.73
N LEU A 398 -0.62 -17.90 9.40
CA LEU A 398 0.55 -18.38 8.67
C LEU A 398 1.79 -17.54 8.97
N LEU A 399 1.64 -16.21 9.03
CA LEU A 399 2.74 -15.30 9.36
C LEU A 399 3.19 -15.49 10.81
N ARG A 400 2.23 -15.59 11.75
CA ARG A 400 2.52 -15.84 13.17
C ARG A 400 3.25 -17.18 13.38
N ALA A 401 2.79 -18.25 12.72
CA ALA A 401 3.43 -19.55 12.78
C ALA A 401 4.87 -19.51 12.23
N ALA A 402 5.09 -18.83 11.11
CA ALA A 402 6.40 -18.70 10.49
C ALA A 402 7.39 -17.93 11.38
N LEU A 403 6.95 -16.84 12.02
CA LEU A 403 7.77 -16.08 12.97
C LEU A 403 8.06 -16.90 14.24
N GLN A 404 7.06 -17.62 14.76
CA GLN A 404 7.26 -18.47 15.94
C GLN A 404 8.22 -19.63 15.66
N GLN A 405 8.20 -20.19 14.46
CA GLN A 405 9.15 -21.22 14.03
C GLN A 405 10.57 -20.65 13.90
N GLN A 406 10.71 -19.42 13.41
CA GLN A 406 12.00 -18.74 13.26
C GLN A 406 12.59 -18.33 14.62
N LEU A 407 11.76 -17.92 15.58
CA LEU A 407 12.15 -17.47 16.91
C LEU A 407 11.38 -18.24 18.00
N PRO A 408 11.73 -19.52 18.23
CA PRO A 408 11.02 -20.37 19.18
C PRO A 408 11.16 -19.84 20.61
N GLY A 409 10.05 -19.82 21.34
CA GLY A 409 10.00 -19.39 22.75
C GLY A 409 9.93 -17.88 22.96
N ILE A 410 10.08 -17.06 21.92
CA ILE A 410 9.86 -15.62 22.03
C ILE A 410 8.35 -15.34 21.89
N PRO A 411 7.73 -14.63 22.86
CA PRO A 411 6.31 -14.29 22.79
C PRO A 411 6.04 -13.31 21.64
N ILE A 412 4.92 -13.53 20.94
CA ILE A 412 4.40 -12.62 19.92
C ILE A 412 3.22 -11.85 20.49
N VAL A 413 3.35 -10.53 20.56
CA VAL A 413 2.27 -9.62 20.97
C VAL A 413 1.73 -8.92 19.72
N GLY A 414 0.40 -8.81 19.64
CA GLY A 414 -0.28 -8.07 18.58
C GLY A 414 -0.59 -6.64 19.02
N GLY A 415 -0.39 -5.69 18.12
CA GLY A 415 -0.85 -4.31 18.28
C GLY A 415 -2.27 -4.07 17.78
N ASN A 416 -2.68 -2.80 17.79
CA ASN A 416 -3.75 -2.38 16.90
C ASN A 416 -3.20 -2.40 15.47
N ASP A 417 -3.55 -3.44 14.71
CA ASP A 417 -2.96 -3.79 13.41
C ASP A 417 -2.92 -2.63 12.38
N PHE A 418 -3.80 -1.64 12.52
CA PHE A 418 -3.85 -0.46 11.63
C PHE A 418 -3.50 0.86 12.34
N GLY A 419 -3.67 0.94 13.66
CA GLY A 419 -3.51 2.18 14.43
C GLY A 419 -2.14 2.39 15.07
N SER A 420 -1.35 1.33 15.27
CA SER A 420 -0.11 1.38 16.07
C SER A 420 0.92 2.39 15.53
N VAL A 421 1.10 2.43 14.20
CA VAL A 421 2.01 3.40 13.56
C VAL A 421 1.51 4.82 13.81
N THR A 422 0.25 5.12 13.50
CA THR A 422 -0.33 6.46 13.67
C THR A 422 -0.30 6.93 15.12
N ALA A 423 -0.67 6.06 16.06
CA ALA A 423 -0.61 6.34 17.50
C ALA A 423 0.82 6.64 17.95
N GLY A 424 1.79 5.84 17.48
CA GLY A 424 3.20 6.07 17.71
C GLY A 424 3.74 7.37 17.15
N LEU A 425 3.35 7.73 15.92
CA LEU A 425 3.70 9.02 15.30
C LEU A 425 3.14 10.19 16.11
N ALA A 426 1.92 10.08 16.63
CA ALA A 426 1.33 11.10 17.49
C ALA A 426 2.05 11.23 18.84
N ARG A 427 2.51 10.12 19.44
CA ARG A 427 3.39 10.14 20.63
C ARG A 427 4.73 10.80 20.32
N TRP A 428 5.33 10.49 19.17
CA TRP A 428 6.56 11.12 18.72
C TRP A 428 6.40 12.64 18.52
N ALA A 429 5.29 13.05 17.91
CA ALA A 429 4.94 14.46 17.75
C ALA A 429 4.84 15.19 19.10
N GLN A 430 4.26 14.54 20.12
CA GLN A 430 4.19 15.11 21.47
C GLN A 430 5.57 15.29 22.12
N THR A 431 6.56 14.48 21.77
CA THR A 431 7.94 14.65 22.26
C THR A 431 8.66 15.78 21.55
N LEU A 432 8.41 15.97 20.25
CA LEU A 432 9.11 16.94 19.42
C LEU A 432 8.54 18.35 19.45
N PHE A 433 7.22 18.50 19.39
CA PHE A 433 6.55 19.79 19.20
C PHE A 433 6.01 20.40 20.51
N ARG A 434 6.67 20.13 21.65
CA ARG A 434 6.29 20.65 22.97
C ARG A 434 6.36 22.18 23.08
#